data_AF-A0A0K9PGH4-F1
#
_entry.id   AF-A0A0K9PGH4-F1
#
_cell.length_a   1.000
_cell.length_b   1.000
_cell.length_c   1.000
_cell.angle_alpha   90.00
_cell.angle_beta   90.00
_cell.angle_gamma   90.00
#
_symmetry.space_group_name_H-M   'P 1'
#
loop_
_entity.id
_entity.type
_entity.pdbx_description
1 polymer ?
#
loop_
_entity_poly.entity_id
_entity_poly.type
_entity_poly.pdbx_seq_one_letter_code
_entity_poly.pdbx_strand_id
1 'polypeptide(L)'
;MQLRAEPKGWLINQCMMQKTGEEASMITTVVVLVMENRSFDHMVGWMKQLNPDINGVDGTEFNLMNTSDPTSGKVFFKDRSEYVDPDPGHSIQAIYEQVYGVKYSPESSVIAPNQPATMSGFAQQAESQQKGMSATVMNGFLPDAVPVYKKLVSEFALCDRWFASVPSSTQPNRSYVHSATSHGLESNVKKKLMEGLPQKTIFDSLHESGHSFGIYYQDPPSTLFYRNLRKLKYISKFHPFDLEFKKHCKQGKLPNYTVVEQRFFDLKIAPGNDDHPSHDVSQGQKLVKEVYEALRSSPQWNKVLFIITYDEHGGFYDHVPTPIDVPNPDGINGPAPFNFKFDRLGVRVPTILVSPWIQAGTVLHGPNGPYQTSEYEHSSIPATVKKIFKLGDFLTKRDEWAGTFEHLLLTRSSPRTDCPITLPSPMKWRDTVAKEDGMLSELQAELVHLGASLNGDCRKFKDMMYPDVLVKSMTVKEGSKYMKDALKTFLDECERCRRNGMDESEVVVVVNPDKTASKKKSFLKMIRAWIVCRTN
;
A
#
# COMPACT_ATOMS: atom_id res chain seq x y z
N MET A 1 51.65 -24.02 51.37
CA MET A 1 50.21 -24.34 51.29
C MET A 1 49.63 -23.53 50.14
N GLN A 2 48.94 -24.19 49.23
CA GLN A 2 48.59 -23.73 47.87
C GLN A 2 47.80 -22.41 47.83
N LEU A 3 48.28 -21.46 47.03
CA LEU A 3 47.42 -20.46 46.38
C LEU A 3 47.05 -21.04 45.01
N ARG A 4 45.79 -21.45 44.85
CA ARG A 4 45.24 -21.94 43.58
C ARG A 4 44.89 -20.75 42.68
N ALA A 5 45.14 -20.97 41.40
CA ALA A 5 44.87 -20.10 40.28
C ALA A 5 43.36 -19.95 39.99
N GLU A 6 42.96 -18.78 39.52
CA GLU A 6 41.80 -18.60 38.65
C GLU A 6 42.28 -18.13 37.26
N PRO A 7 41.76 -18.69 36.15
CA PRO A 7 42.22 -18.34 34.81
C PRO A 7 41.55 -17.07 34.28
N LYS A 8 42.39 -16.18 33.74
CA LYS A 8 42.01 -15.10 32.82
C LYS A 8 41.36 -15.70 31.58
N GLY A 9 40.16 -15.24 31.23
CA GLY A 9 39.53 -15.63 29.98
C GLY A 9 38.20 -14.95 29.71
N TRP A 10 38.19 -13.62 29.53
CA TRP A 10 37.02 -12.89 28.99
C TRP A 10 37.44 -11.57 28.32
N LEU A 11 38.44 -11.59 27.43
CA LEU A 11 38.83 -10.42 26.62
C LEU A 11 39.29 -10.81 25.20
N ILE A 12 38.64 -11.80 24.60
CA ILE A 12 38.77 -12.08 23.16
C ILE A 12 37.39 -12.46 22.63
N ASN A 13 36.51 -11.47 22.47
CA ASN A 13 35.32 -11.57 21.60
C ASN A 13 34.65 -10.20 21.31
N GLN A 14 35.38 -9.09 21.43
CA GLN A 14 34.93 -7.78 20.97
C GLN A 14 35.76 -7.21 19.81
N CYS A 15 36.81 -7.91 19.36
CA CYS A 15 37.69 -7.46 18.28
C CYS A 15 37.50 -8.23 16.95
N MET A 16 36.38 -8.96 16.80
CA MET A 16 35.98 -9.61 15.53
C MET A 16 34.68 -9.05 14.95
N MET A 17 34.14 -7.95 15.48
CA MET A 17 32.99 -7.22 14.90
C MET A 17 33.37 -5.90 14.22
N GLN A 18 34.61 -5.77 13.75
CA GLN A 18 35.06 -4.67 12.88
C GLN A 18 35.74 -5.20 11.61
N LYS A 19 35.12 -6.22 11.00
CA LYS A 19 35.34 -6.55 9.59
C LYS A 19 33.99 -6.86 8.93
N THR A 20 33.26 -5.82 8.56
CA THR A 20 32.33 -5.92 7.43
C THR A 20 32.52 -4.65 6.61
N GLY A 21 33.45 -4.76 5.66
CA GLY A 21 33.42 -3.87 4.50
C GLY A 21 32.06 -3.97 3.83
N GLU A 22 31.68 -2.88 3.20
CA GLU A 22 30.48 -2.68 2.41
C GLU A 22 30.28 -3.79 1.35
N GLU A 23 29.69 -4.92 1.73
CA GLU A 23 29.13 -5.83 0.73
C GLU A 23 27.81 -5.23 0.25
N ALA A 24 27.83 -4.69 -0.97
CA ALA A 24 26.63 -4.25 -1.66
C ALA A 24 25.63 -5.42 -1.67
N SER A 25 24.39 -5.17 -1.22
CA SER A 25 23.30 -6.14 -1.30
C SER A 25 23.25 -6.71 -2.73
N MET A 26 23.21 -8.03 -2.86
CA MET A 26 23.07 -8.73 -4.15
C MET A 26 21.75 -8.38 -4.86
N ILE A 27 20.83 -7.73 -4.14
CA ILE A 27 19.54 -7.27 -4.65
C ILE A 27 19.73 -6.03 -5.52
N THR A 28 19.30 -6.15 -6.77
CA THR A 28 19.26 -5.03 -7.72
C THR A 28 17.83 -4.62 -8.06
N THR A 29 16.83 -5.42 -7.66
CA THR A 29 15.42 -5.27 -8.00
C THR A 29 14.57 -5.48 -6.75
N VAL A 30 13.89 -4.42 -6.30
CA VAL A 30 12.88 -4.46 -5.25
C VAL A 30 11.51 -4.38 -5.92
N VAL A 31 10.65 -5.36 -5.66
CA VAL A 31 9.27 -5.43 -6.16
C VAL A 31 8.32 -5.21 -4.99
N VAL A 32 7.36 -4.30 -5.12
CA VAL A 32 6.40 -3.96 -4.07
C VAL A 32 4.98 -4.17 -4.58
N LEU A 33 4.19 -4.91 -3.80
CA LEU A 33 2.76 -5.13 -3.97
C LEU A 33 2.06 -4.77 -2.66
N VAL A 34 1.16 -3.78 -2.69
CA VAL A 34 0.41 -3.29 -1.53
C VAL A 34 -1.06 -3.68 -1.68
N MET A 35 -1.47 -4.76 -1.03
CA MET A 35 -2.85 -5.24 -0.96
C MET A 35 -3.71 -4.33 -0.05
N GLU A 36 -5.02 -4.58 0.02
CA GLU A 36 -6.00 -3.70 0.68
C GLU A 36 -6.66 -4.32 1.93
N ASN A 37 -6.82 -3.51 2.98
CA ASN A 37 -7.85 -3.63 4.02
C ASN A 37 -7.91 -4.98 4.74
N ARG A 38 -6.77 -5.47 5.25
CA ARG A 38 -6.69 -6.73 6.01
C ARG A 38 -5.70 -6.64 7.17
N SER A 39 -6.14 -6.97 8.37
CA SER A 39 -5.27 -7.09 9.55
C SER A 39 -4.35 -8.30 9.46
N PHE A 40 -3.26 -8.29 10.23
CA PHE A 40 -2.36 -9.44 10.33
C PHE A 40 -3.11 -10.67 10.84
N ASP A 41 -3.83 -10.57 11.97
CA ASP A 41 -4.51 -11.73 12.53
C ASP A 41 -5.62 -12.29 11.64
N HIS A 42 -6.27 -11.44 10.86
CA HIS A 42 -7.30 -11.86 9.92
C HIS A 42 -6.74 -12.72 8.78
N MET A 43 -5.57 -12.38 8.23
CA MET A 43 -5.02 -13.12 7.07
C MET A 43 -4.03 -14.21 7.45
N VAL A 44 -3.19 -13.95 8.44
CA VAL A 44 -2.02 -14.79 8.76
C VAL A 44 -1.85 -15.07 10.25
N GLY A 45 -2.74 -14.59 11.13
CA GLY A 45 -2.66 -14.88 12.57
C GLY A 45 -2.68 -16.37 12.89
N TRP A 46 -3.54 -17.14 12.23
CA TRP A 46 -3.61 -18.60 12.40
C TRP A 46 -2.42 -19.37 11.82
N MET A 47 -1.49 -18.70 11.13
CA MET A 47 -0.23 -19.32 10.68
C MET A 47 0.67 -19.71 11.85
N LYS A 48 0.38 -19.23 13.07
CA LYS A 48 0.98 -19.73 14.32
C LYS A 48 0.86 -21.25 14.49
N GLN A 49 -0.19 -21.87 13.91
CA GLN A 49 -0.32 -23.33 13.88
C GLN A 49 0.78 -24.02 13.04
N LEU A 50 1.35 -23.32 12.05
CA LEU A 50 2.45 -23.81 11.23
C LEU A 50 3.81 -23.54 11.87
N ASN A 51 3.97 -22.34 12.44
CA ASN A 51 5.18 -21.91 13.11
C ASN A 51 4.82 -21.20 14.44
N PRO A 52 5.01 -21.86 15.60
CA PRO A 52 4.68 -21.31 16.91
C PRO A 52 5.44 -20.03 17.28
N ASP A 53 6.55 -19.72 16.61
CA ASP A 53 7.31 -18.49 16.83
C ASP A 53 6.56 -17.25 16.33
N ILE A 54 5.59 -17.41 15.41
CA ILE A 54 4.76 -16.30 14.93
C ILE A 54 3.91 -15.77 16.09
N ASN A 55 3.99 -14.46 16.33
CA ASN A 55 3.10 -13.74 17.22
C ASN A 55 1.68 -13.61 16.62
N GLY A 56 1.00 -14.73 16.43
CA GLY A 56 -0.36 -14.82 15.93
C GLY A 56 -1.35 -15.28 17.01
N VAL A 57 -2.54 -15.65 16.57
CA VAL A 57 -3.66 -16.01 17.44
C VAL A 57 -3.73 -17.50 17.76
N ASP A 58 -4.41 -17.83 18.85
CA ASP A 58 -4.77 -19.21 19.21
C ASP A 58 -6.27 -19.42 19.51
N GLY A 59 -7.10 -18.37 19.36
CA GLY A 59 -8.54 -18.41 19.57
C GLY A 59 -8.96 -18.12 21.00
N THR A 60 -8.03 -17.80 21.89
CA THR A 60 -8.34 -17.32 23.24
C THR A 60 -8.67 -15.82 23.27
N GLU A 61 -8.32 -15.10 22.21
CA GLU A 61 -8.58 -13.67 22.05
C GLU A 61 -10.09 -13.39 21.97
N PHE A 62 -10.54 -12.30 22.60
CA PHE A 62 -11.93 -11.88 22.53
C PHE A 62 -12.08 -10.37 22.67
N ASN A 63 -13.21 -9.87 22.20
CA ASN A 63 -13.71 -8.52 22.51
C ASN A 63 -15.08 -8.63 23.18
N LEU A 64 -15.43 -7.64 23.99
CA LEU A 64 -16.78 -7.51 24.53
C LEU A 64 -17.70 -6.85 23.49
N MET A 65 -18.97 -7.24 23.45
CA MET A 65 -19.99 -6.58 22.62
C MET A 65 -20.22 -5.12 23.05
N ASN A 66 -20.04 -4.83 24.32
CA ASN A 66 -20.04 -3.48 24.88
C ASN A 66 -18.85 -3.37 25.85
N THR A 67 -17.87 -2.54 25.51
CA THR A 67 -16.62 -2.36 26.27
C THR A 67 -16.83 -1.64 27.60
N SER A 68 -17.92 -0.89 27.73
CA SER A 68 -18.28 -0.20 28.99
C SER A 68 -19.01 -1.12 29.98
N ASP A 69 -19.42 -2.32 29.55
CA ASP A 69 -20.14 -3.28 30.37
C ASP A 69 -19.33 -4.59 30.49
N PRO A 70 -18.68 -4.85 31.64
CA PRO A 70 -17.85 -6.05 31.81
C PRO A 70 -18.67 -7.35 31.82
N THR A 71 -20.00 -7.27 31.94
CA THR A 71 -20.91 -8.42 31.87
C THR A 71 -21.42 -8.69 30.45
N SER A 72 -21.06 -7.84 29.49
CA SER A 72 -21.46 -7.97 28.10
C SER A 72 -20.94 -9.28 27.48
N GLY A 73 -21.65 -9.75 26.46
CA GLY A 73 -21.29 -10.96 25.72
C GLY A 73 -19.87 -10.86 25.13
N LYS A 74 -19.13 -11.97 25.17
CA LYS A 74 -17.82 -12.09 24.55
C LYS A 74 -17.96 -12.57 23.11
N VAL A 75 -17.24 -11.90 22.20
CA VAL A 75 -17.00 -12.39 20.84
C VAL A 75 -15.56 -12.86 20.78
N PHE A 76 -15.38 -14.18 20.74
CA PHE A 76 -14.07 -14.80 20.58
C PHE A 76 -13.61 -14.71 19.13
N PHE A 77 -12.31 -14.49 18.94
CA PHE A 77 -11.68 -14.58 17.64
C PHE A 77 -11.72 -16.03 17.16
N LYS A 78 -12.16 -16.22 15.92
CA LYS A 78 -12.37 -17.55 15.33
C LYS A 78 -11.66 -17.67 13.98
N ASP A 79 -11.75 -18.85 13.39
CA ASP A 79 -10.98 -19.29 12.23
C ASP A 79 -11.88 -19.52 10.99
N ARG A 80 -13.05 -18.87 10.99
CA ARG A 80 -14.11 -19.05 9.99
C ARG A 80 -14.28 -17.83 9.09
N SER A 81 -13.18 -17.15 8.76
CA SER A 81 -13.23 -16.05 7.81
C SER A 81 -13.62 -16.57 6.42
N GLU A 82 -14.43 -15.77 5.73
CA GLU A 82 -14.98 -16.07 4.41
C GLU A 82 -15.01 -14.78 3.57
N TYR A 83 -15.78 -14.78 2.48
CA TYR A 83 -16.08 -13.57 1.73
C TYR A 83 -16.83 -12.55 2.60
N VAL A 84 -16.37 -11.29 2.61
CA VAL A 84 -16.91 -10.22 3.46
C VAL A 84 -17.65 -9.17 2.62
N ASP A 85 -18.91 -8.93 2.95
CA ASP A 85 -19.77 -7.86 2.42
C ASP A 85 -20.83 -7.53 3.50
N PRO A 86 -20.93 -6.27 3.98
CA PRO A 86 -20.21 -5.09 3.51
C PRO A 86 -18.84 -4.88 4.19
N ASP A 87 -18.14 -3.87 3.70
CA ASP A 87 -16.83 -3.43 4.17
C ASP A 87 -16.88 -2.88 5.62
N PRO A 88 -16.04 -3.40 6.56
CA PRO A 88 -16.02 -2.92 7.93
C PRO A 88 -15.43 -1.51 8.05
N GLY A 89 -15.76 -0.82 9.14
CA GLY A 89 -15.31 0.55 9.37
C GLY A 89 -13.80 0.65 9.60
N HIS A 90 -13.14 1.52 8.85
CA HIS A 90 -11.69 1.75 8.92
C HIS A 90 -11.34 3.25 8.76
N SER A 91 -12.28 4.13 9.17
CA SER A 91 -11.98 5.55 9.36
C SER A 91 -11.20 5.77 10.65
N ILE A 92 -10.47 6.89 10.76
CA ILE A 92 -9.74 7.23 11.99
C ILE A 92 -10.60 7.18 13.27
N GLN A 93 -11.90 7.50 13.18
CA GLN A 93 -12.86 7.40 14.29
C GLN A 93 -13.21 5.94 14.63
N ALA A 94 -13.44 5.10 13.61
CA ALA A 94 -13.68 3.68 13.81
C ALA A 94 -12.45 3.01 14.43
N ILE A 95 -11.27 3.33 13.91
CA ILE A 95 -9.99 2.79 14.39
C ILE A 95 -9.73 3.22 15.84
N TYR A 96 -10.04 4.47 16.20
CA TYR A 96 -9.98 4.92 17.58
C TYR A 96 -10.83 4.03 18.51
N GLU A 97 -12.09 3.78 18.14
CA GLU A 97 -12.97 2.93 18.95
C GLU A 97 -12.46 1.48 19.01
N GLN A 98 -11.98 0.93 17.89
CA GLN A 98 -11.41 -0.41 17.81
C GLN A 98 -10.20 -0.59 18.73
N VAL A 99 -9.24 0.34 18.67
CA VAL A 99 -7.97 0.29 19.41
C VAL A 99 -8.15 0.53 20.90
N TYR A 100 -9.05 1.45 21.29
CA TYR A 100 -9.18 1.87 22.69
C TYR A 100 -10.43 1.35 23.39
N GLY A 101 -11.38 0.76 22.66
CA GLY A 101 -12.66 0.35 23.22
C GLY A 101 -13.52 1.52 23.71
N VAL A 102 -13.23 2.75 23.29
CA VAL A 102 -14.00 3.93 23.70
C VAL A 102 -14.65 4.54 22.47
N LYS A 103 -15.97 4.73 22.52
CA LYS A 103 -16.70 5.39 21.43
C LYS A 103 -16.11 6.75 21.18
N TYR A 104 -15.83 7.02 19.91
CA TYR A 104 -15.37 8.33 19.49
C TYR A 104 -16.49 9.37 19.70
N SER A 105 -16.14 10.53 20.28
CA SER A 105 -17.04 11.67 20.49
C SER A 105 -16.46 12.89 19.77
N PRO A 106 -17.23 13.57 18.88
CA PRO A 106 -16.78 14.78 18.19
C PRO A 106 -16.38 15.94 19.10
N GLU A 107 -16.90 15.96 20.33
CA GLU A 107 -16.56 16.94 21.37
C GLU A 107 -15.17 16.70 21.96
N SER A 108 -14.66 15.47 21.87
CA SER A 108 -13.27 15.15 22.20
C SER A 108 -12.38 15.51 21.02
N SER A 109 -11.64 16.62 21.12
CA SER A 109 -10.59 16.99 20.16
C SER A 109 -9.36 16.05 20.22
N VAL A 110 -9.50 14.90 20.87
CA VAL A 110 -8.41 14.00 21.25
C VAL A 110 -8.64 12.65 20.58
N ILE A 111 -7.93 12.39 19.47
CA ILE A 111 -7.78 11.05 18.87
C ILE A 111 -6.74 10.21 19.65
N ALA A 112 -6.22 10.76 20.74
CA ALA A 112 -5.07 10.25 21.48
C ALA A 112 -5.35 10.15 22.97
N PRO A 113 -6.06 9.11 23.44
CA PRO A 113 -6.34 9.00 24.85
C PRO A 113 -5.04 8.65 25.59
N ASN A 114 -4.84 9.17 26.81
CA ASN A 114 -3.70 8.82 27.69
C ASN A 114 -3.81 7.39 28.26
N GLN A 115 -4.46 6.48 27.53
CA GLN A 115 -4.72 5.11 27.94
C GLN A 115 -4.03 4.14 26.96
N PRO A 116 -3.60 2.96 27.43
CA PRO A 116 -3.02 1.93 26.57
C PRO A 116 -3.98 1.52 25.44
N ALA A 117 -3.43 1.17 24.28
CA ALA A 117 -4.17 0.52 23.20
C ALA A 117 -4.58 -0.90 23.65
N THR A 118 -5.84 -1.07 24.02
CA THR A 118 -6.38 -2.34 24.55
C THR A 118 -6.80 -3.32 23.47
N MET A 119 -6.97 -2.85 22.23
CA MET A 119 -7.48 -3.62 21.09
C MET A 119 -8.85 -4.27 21.38
N SER A 120 -9.68 -3.63 22.22
CA SER A 120 -10.87 -4.26 22.79
C SER A 120 -12.20 -3.87 22.14
N GLY A 121 -12.19 -2.93 21.19
CA GLY A 121 -13.41 -2.30 20.66
C GLY A 121 -13.85 -2.77 19.27
N PHE A 122 -13.17 -3.73 18.64
CA PHE A 122 -13.49 -4.17 17.28
C PHE A 122 -14.89 -4.75 17.18
N ALA A 123 -15.27 -5.63 18.10
CA ALA A 123 -16.62 -6.21 18.11
C ALA A 123 -17.70 -5.14 18.33
N GLN A 124 -17.50 -4.20 19.27
CA GLN A 124 -18.44 -3.13 19.55
C GLN A 124 -18.62 -2.19 18.34
N GLN A 125 -17.51 -1.74 17.74
CA GLN A 125 -17.53 -0.81 16.62
C GLN A 125 -18.21 -1.44 15.41
N ALA A 126 -17.85 -2.68 15.07
CA ALA A 126 -18.45 -3.41 13.95
C ALA A 126 -19.95 -3.67 14.17
N GLU A 127 -20.37 -4.09 15.37
CA GLU A 127 -21.80 -4.31 15.66
C GLU A 127 -22.62 -3.02 15.51
N SER A 128 -22.02 -1.87 15.87
CA SER A 128 -22.68 -0.57 15.74
C SER A 128 -22.89 -0.15 14.29
N GLN A 129 -22.04 -0.61 13.37
CA GLN A 129 -22.17 -0.37 11.94
C GLN A 129 -23.23 -1.28 11.32
N GLN A 130 -23.20 -2.57 11.64
CA GLN A 130 -24.21 -3.53 11.19
C GLN A 130 -24.33 -4.69 12.19
N LYS A 131 -25.58 -5.01 12.55
CA LYS A 131 -25.88 -6.14 13.42
C LYS A 131 -25.26 -7.44 12.88
N GLY A 132 -24.49 -8.14 13.72
CA GLY A 132 -23.79 -9.38 13.39
C GLY A 132 -22.41 -9.19 12.76
N MET A 133 -22.00 -7.97 12.38
CA MET A 133 -20.68 -7.70 11.80
C MET A 133 -19.55 -7.93 12.80
N SER A 134 -19.83 -7.86 14.10
CA SER A 134 -18.89 -8.28 15.16
C SER A 134 -18.35 -9.69 14.94
N ALA A 135 -19.20 -10.62 14.50
CA ALA A 135 -18.77 -11.97 14.17
C ALA A 135 -17.87 -11.98 12.94
N THR A 136 -18.09 -11.11 11.95
CA THR A 136 -17.24 -11.03 10.74
C THR A 136 -15.85 -10.51 11.05
N VAL A 137 -15.73 -9.40 11.80
CA VAL A 137 -14.42 -8.77 12.08
C VAL A 137 -13.57 -9.55 13.08
N MET A 138 -14.22 -10.34 13.96
CA MET A 138 -13.56 -11.24 14.93
C MET A 138 -13.34 -12.64 14.34
N ASN A 139 -12.96 -12.74 13.07
CA ASN A 139 -12.57 -13.99 12.42
C ASN A 139 -11.32 -13.79 11.57
N GLY A 140 -10.53 -14.86 11.40
CA GLY A 140 -9.40 -14.94 10.49
C GLY A 140 -9.42 -16.21 9.65
N PHE A 141 -8.54 -16.28 8.66
CA PHE A 141 -8.41 -17.43 7.77
C PHE A 141 -7.48 -18.49 8.36
N LEU A 142 -7.90 -19.76 8.34
CA LEU A 142 -6.98 -20.88 8.58
C LEU A 142 -5.90 -20.96 7.49
N PRO A 143 -4.73 -21.55 7.77
CA PRO A 143 -3.67 -21.69 6.79
C PRO A 143 -4.12 -22.32 5.46
N ASP A 144 -4.93 -23.38 5.51
CA ASP A 144 -5.41 -24.04 4.29
C ASP A 144 -6.45 -23.23 3.52
N ALA A 145 -7.08 -22.24 4.16
CA ALA A 145 -8.02 -21.33 3.52
C ALA A 145 -7.33 -20.34 2.56
N VAL A 146 -6.08 -20.01 2.86
CA VAL A 146 -5.23 -19.09 2.09
C VAL A 146 -3.93 -19.78 1.66
N PRO A 147 -4.00 -20.81 0.80
CA PRO A 147 -2.88 -21.72 0.55
C PRO A 147 -1.66 -21.04 -0.11
N VAL A 148 -1.85 -19.92 -0.81
CA VAL A 148 -0.73 -19.13 -1.36
C VAL A 148 0.06 -18.47 -0.22
N TYR A 149 -0.64 -17.80 0.70
CA TYR A 149 0.00 -17.17 1.85
C TYR A 149 0.60 -18.21 2.81
N LYS A 150 -0.08 -19.33 3.07
CA LYS A 150 0.49 -20.48 3.80
C LYS A 150 1.83 -20.93 3.23
N LYS A 151 1.91 -21.10 1.89
CA LYS A 151 3.15 -21.53 1.24
C LYS A 151 4.24 -20.47 1.35
N LEU A 152 3.91 -19.18 1.15
CA LEU A 152 4.89 -18.11 1.25
C LEU A 152 5.44 -17.93 2.67
N VAL A 153 4.58 -17.96 3.69
CA VAL A 153 4.98 -17.88 5.10
C VAL A 153 5.90 -19.05 5.49
N SER A 154 5.62 -20.25 4.99
CA SER A 154 6.46 -21.42 5.28
C SER A 154 7.83 -21.37 4.59
N GLU A 155 7.95 -20.62 3.49
CA GLU A 155 9.12 -20.65 2.61
C GLU A 155 9.98 -19.39 2.67
N PHE A 156 9.49 -18.29 3.24
CA PHE A 156 10.20 -17.02 3.24
C PHE A 156 10.06 -16.33 4.61
N ALA A 157 10.16 -15.00 4.66
CA ALA A 157 10.02 -14.26 5.91
C ALA A 157 8.61 -13.67 6.06
N LEU A 158 7.99 -13.91 7.21
CA LEU A 158 6.79 -13.21 7.66
C LEU A 158 7.19 -12.17 8.72
N CYS A 159 6.81 -10.92 8.52
CA CYS A 159 6.94 -9.87 9.53
C CYS A 159 5.72 -9.92 10.45
N ASP A 160 5.88 -10.34 11.70
CA ASP A 160 4.79 -10.44 12.67
C ASP A 160 4.63 -9.19 13.54
N ARG A 161 5.37 -8.13 13.23
CA ARG A 161 5.29 -6.83 13.90
C ARG A 161 5.41 -5.67 12.89
N TRP A 162 4.64 -5.75 11.80
CA TRP A 162 4.53 -4.69 10.79
C TRP A 162 3.21 -3.93 10.90
N PHE A 163 3.26 -2.62 11.14
CA PHE A 163 2.07 -1.81 11.37
C PHE A 163 1.72 -0.93 10.17
N ALA A 164 0.44 -0.60 10.02
CA ALA A 164 0.03 0.52 9.20
C ALA A 164 0.70 1.81 9.72
N SER A 165 1.19 2.66 8.84
CA SER A 165 1.98 3.85 9.24
C SER A 165 1.17 4.87 10.05
N VAL A 166 -0.15 4.88 9.88
CA VAL A 166 -1.09 5.73 10.63
C VAL A 166 -2.39 4.98 10.91
N PRO A 167 -3.08 5.26 12.04
CA PRO A 167 -4.40 4.70 12.35
C PRO A 167 -5.50 5.39 11.51
N SER A 168 -5.42 5.29 10.18
CA SER A 168 -6.28 5.99 9.24
C SER A 168 -6.50 5.15 7.96
N SER A 169 -7.31 5.68 7.06
CA SER A 169 -7.74 5.08 5.80
C SER A 169 -6.60 4.81 4.81
N THR A 170 -6.94 4.16 3.71
CA THR A 170 -6.06 3.71 2.62
C THR A 170 -5.08 4.75 2.09
N GLN A 171 -5.53 5.93 1.67
CA GLN A 171 -4.65 6.87 0.94
C GLN A 171 -3.53 7.45 1.81
N PRO A 172 -3.78 7.85 3.08
CA PRO A 172 -2.72 8.14 4.01
C PRO A 172 -1.68 7.02 4.12
N ASN A 173 -2.09 5.76 4.34
CA ASN A 173 -1.15 4.66 4.51
C ASN A 173 -0.37 4.30 3.23
N ARG A 174 -1.05 4.24 2.07
CA ARG A 174 -0.39 4.09 0.75
C ARG A 174 0.61 5.22 0.48
N SER A 175 0.38 6.42 1.03
CA SER A 175 1.31 7.54 0.91
C SER A 175 2.64 7.29 1.62
N TYR A 176 2.63 6.64 2.79
CA TYR A 176 3.86 6.31 3.52
C TYR A 176 4.73 5.28 2.79
N VAL A 177 4.15 4.33 2.05
CA VAL A 177 4.88 3.29 1.30
C VAL A 177 5.90 3.90 0.32
N HIS A 178 5.57 5.03 -0.32
CA HIS A 178 6.42 5.61 -1.36
C HIS A 178 6.89 7.03 -1.07
N SER A 179 6.43 7.67 0.00
CA SER A 179 6.88 9.02 0.37
C SER A 179 7.19 9.21 1.85
N ALA A 180 7.02 8.18 2.69
CA ALA A 180 7.25 8.23 4.14
C ALA A 180 6.48 9.37 4.86
N THR A 181 5.41 9.89 4.25
CA THR A 181 4.48 10.86 4.83
C THR A 181 3.16 10.83 4.05
N SER A 182 2.06 11.19 4.70
CA SER A 182 0.78 11.50 4.05
C SER A 182 0.59 13.00 3.80
N HIS A 183 1.62 13.82 4.06
CA HIS A 183 1.61 15.28 3.95
C HIS A 183 0.45 15.92 4.75
N GLY A 184 0.27 15.45 5.99
CA GLY A 184 -0.78 15.91 6.89
C GLY A 184 -2.16 15.31 6.65
N LEU A 185 -2.33 14.36 5.72
CA LEU A 185 -3.61 13.68 5.52
C LEU A 185 -3.86 12.62 6.60
N GLU A 186 -5.00 12.75 7.29
CA GLU A 186 -5.52 11.81 8.29
C GLU A 186 -6.79 11.08 7.81
N SER A 187 -7.16 11.27 6.54
CA SER A 187 -8.27 10.60 5.84
C SER A 187 -8.15 10.81 4.33
N ASN A 188 -9.04 10.19 3.55
CA ASN A 188 -9.06 10.30 2.09
C ASN A 188 -9.68 11.64 1.63
N VAL A 189 -8.96 12.74 1.84
CA VAL A 189 -9.44 14.09 1.50
C VAL A 189 -9.44 14.31 -0.02
N LYS A 190 -10.59 14.04 -0.66
CA LYS A 190 -10.84 14.11 -2.11
C LYS A 190 -10.15 15.29 -2.80
N LYS A 191 -10.35 16.51 -2.29
CA LYS A 191 -9.77 17.73 -2.88
C LYS A 191 -8.23 17.68 -2.96
N LYS A 192 -7.57 17.23 -1.90
CA LYS A 192 -6.11 17.13 -1.82
C LYS A 192 -5.58 16.03 -2.73
N LEU A 193 -6.26 14.89 -2.79
CA LEU A 193 -5.92 13.77 -3.69
C LEU A 193 -6.01 14.18 -5.17
N MET A 194 -7.07 14.91 -5.54
CA MET A 194 -7.24 15.46 -6.89
C MET A 194 -6.14 16.48 -7.26
N GLU A 195 -5.84 17.42 -6.36
CA GLU A 195 -4.74 18.40 -6.52
C GLU A 195 -3.38 17.70 -6.73
N GLY A 196 -3.24 16.49 -6.16
CA GLY A 196 -2.04 15.69 -6.21
C GLY A 196 -1.11 16.02 -5.05
N LEU A 197 -0.67 14.97 -4.37
CA LEU A 197 0.20 15.03 -3.21
C LEU A 197 1.58 15.59 -3.59
N PRO A 198 2.07 16.65 -2.92
CA PRO A 198 3.24 17.42 -3.37
C PRO A 198 4.58 16.87 -2.87
N GLN A 199 4.58 15.94 -1.91
CA GLN A 199 5.81 15.46 -1.28
C GLN A 199 6.74 14.72 -2.24
N LYS A 200 8.04 14.73 -1.91
CA LYS A 200 9.05 13.93 -2.61
C LYS A 200 8.76 12.44 -2.41
N THR A 201 9.00 11.65 -3.45
CA THR A 201 8.78 10.20 -3.41
C THR A 201 10.10 9.44 -3.52
N ILE A 202 10.08 8.15 -3.17
CA ILE A 202 11.21 7.24 -3.39
C ILE A 202 11.57 7.13 -4.89
N PHE A 203 10.58 7.29 -5.77
CA PHE A 203 10.77 7.33 -7.22
C PHE A 203 11.66 8.52 -7.64
N ASP A 204 11.46 9.69 -7.00
CA ASP A 204 12.29 10.87 -7.23
C ASP A 204 13.73 10.61 -6.76
N SER A 205 13.91 10.09 -5.54
CA SER A 205 15.25 9.78 -5.00
C SER A 205 16.01 8.74 -5.82
N LEU A 206 15.31 7.72 -6.34
CA LEU A 206 15.89 6.72 -7.24
C LEU A 206 16.35 7.35 -8.55
N HIS A 207 15.47 8.13 -9.19
CA HIS A 207 15.78 8.79 -10.45
C HIS A 207 16.97 9.77 -10.32
N GLU A 208 16.98 10.58 -9.26
CA GLU A 208 18.07 11.52 -8.95
C GLU A 208 19.40 10.80 -8.70
N SER A 209 19.35 9.56 -8.20
CA SER A 209 20.54 8.72 -7.96
C SER A 209 20.91 7.84 -9.15
N GLY A 210 20.27 8.02 -10.31
CA GLY A 210 20.56 7.25 -11.53
C GLY A 210 19.95 5.84 -11.56
N HIS A 211 19.07 5.49 -10.62
CA HIS A 211 18.36 4.22 -10.59
C HIS A 211 17.03 4.29 -11.35
N SER A 212 16.58 3.14 -11.83
CA SER A 212 15.33 3.00 -12.60
C SER A 212 14.17 2.57 -11.72
N PHE A 213 12.96 3.01 -12.07
CA PHE A 213 11.73 2.47 -11.51
C PHE A 213 10.70 2.17 -12.61
N GLY A 214 9.70 1.35 -12.28
CA GLY A 214 8.56 1.08 -13.15
C GLY A 214 7.32 0.67 -12.36
N ILE A 215 6.16 1.09 -12.85
CA ILE A 215 4.84 0.85 -12.26
C ILE A 215 4.05 0.01 -13.25
N TYR A 216 3.73 -1.22 -12.86
CA TYR A 216 3.01 -2.19 -13.67
C TYR A 216 1.58 -2.30 -13.17
N TYR A 217 0.63 -1.84 -13.98
CA TYR A 217 -0.73 -1.59 -13.52
C TYR A 217 -1.77 -2.39 -14.31
N GLN A 218 -2.80 -2.89 -13.63
CA GLN A 218 -3.96 -3.53 -14.25
C GLN A 218 -5.14 -2.56 -14.40
N ASP A 219 -5.43 -1.76 -13.37
CA ASP A 219 -6.22 -0.54 -13.47
C ASP A 219 -5.32 0.70 -13.31
N PRO A 220 -5.76 1.90 -13.70
CA PRO A 220 -4.94 3.10 -13.58
C PRO A 220 -4.35 3.28 -12.17
N PRO A 221 -3.03 3.51 -12.07
CA PRO A 221 -2.30 3.30 -10.84
C PRO A 221 -2.56 4.40 -9.82
N SER A 222 -2.78 4.00 -8.56
CA SER A 222 -2.98 4.89 -7.41
C SER A 222 -1.76 5.79 -7.14
N THR A 223 -0.56 5.34 -7.51
CA THR A 223 0.67 6.17 -7.46
C THR A 223 0.57 7.49 -8.25
N LEU A 224 -0.39 7.65 -9.17
CA LEU A 224 -0.66 8.95 -9.80
C LEU A 224 -1.33 9.99 -8.86
N PHE A 225 -1.70 9.62 -7.62
CA PHE A 225 -2.02 10.59 -6.58
C PHE A 225 -0.81 11.46 -6.21
N TYR A 226 0.43 10.99 -6.39
CA TYR A 226 1.61 11.84 -6.28
C TYR A 226 1.70 12.77 -7.48
N ARG A 227 1.67 14.08 -7.22
CA ARG A 227 1.77 15.08 -8.29
C ARG A 227 3.08 14.97 -9.07
N ASN A 228 4.18 14.59 -8.41
CA ASN A 228 5.47 14.41 -9.05
C ASN A 228 5.47 13.27 -10.09
N LEU A 229 4.68 12.22 -9.90
CA LEU A 229 4.58 11.14 -10.89
C LEU A 229 3.77 11.51 -12.14
N ARG A 230 3.16 12.70 -12.16
CA ARG A 230 2.50 13.29 -13.33
C ARG A 230 3.46 14.11 -14.21
N LYS A 231 4.77 14.13 -13.90
CA LYS A 231 5.81 14.82 -14.68
C LYS A 231 6.16 14.07 -15.96
N LEU A 232 6.46 14.80 -17.04
CA LEU A 232 6.77 14.25 -18.36
C LEU A 232 7.88 13.18 -18.35
N LYS A 233 8.95 13.38 -17.58
CA LYS A 233 10.07 12.42 -17.48
C LYS A 233 9.67 11.04 -16.97
N TYR A 234 8.53 10.90 -16.30
CA TYR A 234 8.09 9.64 -15.69
C TYR A 234 7.01 8.90 -16.48
N ILE A 235 6.45 9.47 -17.55
CA ILE A 235 5.32 8.84 -18.27
C ILE A 235 5.69 7.49 -18.89
N SER A 236 6.95 7.32 -19.28
CA SER A 236 7.48 6.06 -19.83
C SER A 236 7.69 4.96 -18.78
N LYS A 237 7.46 5.25 -17.50
CA LYS A 237 7.63 4.32 -16.37
C LYS A 237 6.35 3.56 -16.02
N PHE A 238 5.24 3.86 -16.68
CA PHE A 238 3.97 3.19 -16.50
C PHE A 238 3.76 2.13 -17.57
N HIS A 239 3.49 0.89 -17.14
CA HIS A 239 3.43 -0.27 -18.02
C HIS A 239 2.15 -1.08 -17.75
N PRO A 240 1.42 -1.52 -18.79
CA PRO A 240 0.33 -2.49 -18.60
C PRO A 240 0.88 -3.80 -18.02
N PHE A 241 0.33 -4.24 -16.88
CA PHE A 241 0.80 -5.43 -16.17
C PHE A 241 0.73 -6.71 -17.02
N ASP A 242 -0.44 -6.99 -17.60
CA ASP A 242 -0.74 -8.29 -18.24
C ASP A 242 0.24 -8.67 -19.37
N LEU A 243 0.80 -7.67 -20.07
CA LEU A 243 1.73 -7.86 -21.18
C LEU A 243 3.18 -7.59 -20.79
N GLU A 244 3.46 -6.44 -20.19
CA GLU A 244 4.84 -5.97 -20.03
C GLU A 244 5.52 -6.57 -18.80
N PHE A 245 4.79 -6.85 -17.71
CA PHE A 245 5.41 -7.37 -16.49
C PHE A 245 6.06 -8.73 -16.72
N LYS A 246 5.31 -9.71 -17.23
CA LYS A 246 5.84 -11.06 -17.54
C LYS A 246 6.92 -11.01 -18.61
N LYS A 247 6.81 -10.12 -19.59
CA LYS A 247 7.83 -9.93 -20.64
C LYS A 247 9.14 -9.41 -20.04
N HIS A 248 9.08 -8.38 -19.20
CA HIS A 248 10.27 -7.85 -18.52
C HIS A 248 10.87 -8.85 -17.53
N CYS A 249 10.04 -9.62 -16.81
CA CYS A 249 10.50 -10.74 -15.99
C CYS A 249 11.30 -11.75 -16.83
N LYS A 250 10.72 -12.26 -17.94
CA LYS A 250 11.38 -13.25 -18.83
C LYS A 250 12.68 -12.73 -19.44
N GLN A 251 12.74 -11.43 -19.75
CA GLN A 251 13.93 -10.80 -20.32
C GLN A 251 14.99 -10.40 -19.29
N GLY A 252 14.67 -10.45 -17.99
CA GLY A 252 15.56 -9.93 -16.96
C GLY A 252 15.75 -8.42 -17.02
N LYS A 253 14.66 -7.69 -17.29
CA LYS A 253 14.66 -6.22 -17.48
C LYS A 253 13.75 -5.47 -16.51
N LEU A 254 13.39 -6.07 -15.38
CA LEU A 254 12.67 -5.33 -14.35
C LEU A 254 13.54 -4.18 -13.81
N PRO A 255 12.98 -2.96 -13.66
CA PRO A 255 13.65 -1.81 -13.04
C PRO A 255 14.12 -2.07 -11.61
N ASN A 256 14.96 -1.19 -11.09
CA ASN A 256 15.49 -1.31 -9.72
C ASN A 256 14.38 -1.28 -8.68
N TYR A 257 13.37 -0.43 -8.87
CA TYR A 257 12.19 -0.38 -8.02
C TYR A 257 10.93 -0.60 -8.87
N THR A 258 10.24 -1.70 -8.62
CA THR A 258 9.10 -2.14 -9.40
C THR A 258 7.86 -2.16 -8.50
N VAL A 259 6.81 -1.45 -8.89
CA VAL A 259 5.53 -1.46 -8.19
C VAL A 259 4.49 -2.18 -9.04
N VAL A 260 3.72 -3.06 -8.42
CA VAL A 260 2.57 -3.72 -9.06
C VAL A 260 1.29 -3.13 -8.49
N GLU A 261 0.42 -2.64 -9.38
CA GLU A 261 -0.89 -2.04 -9.05
C GLU A 261 -2.01 -2.94 -9.55
N GLN A 262 -2.97 -3.20 -8.67
CA GLN A 262 -4.01 -4.21 -8.82
C GLN A 262 -5.16 -3.75 -9.72
N ARG A 263 -6.17 -4.63 -9.85
CA ARG A 263 -7.51 -4.29 -10.28
C ARG A 263 -8.33 -3.92 -9.06
N PHE A 264 -8.77 -2.66 -9.04
CA PHE A 264 -9.61 -2.11 -7.98
C PHE A 264 -11.10 -2.17 -8.35
N PHE A 265 -11.43 -2.28 -9.65
CA PHE A 265 -12.81 -2.37 -10.11
C PHE A 265 -13.24 -3.83 -10.30
N ASP A 266 -14.24 -4.27 -9.53
CA ASP A 266 -14.76 -5.63 -9.59
C ASP A 266 -15.69 -5.87 -10.78
N LEU A 267 -15.14 -6.40 -11.88
CA LEU A 267 -15.86 -6.68 -13.12
C LEU A 267 -16.08 -8.18 -13.35
N LYS A 268 -17.16 -8.56 -14.05
CA LYS A 268 -17.48 -9.99 -14.28
C LYS A 268 -16.37 -10.75 -15.03
N ILE A 269 -15.71 -10.08 -15.98
CA ILE A 269 -14.63 -10.65 -16.80
C ILE A 269 -13.23 -10.37 -16.25
N ALA A 270 -13.11 -9.45 -15.30
CA ALA A 270 -11.86 -8.98 -14.72
C ALA A 270 -12.10 -8.60 -13.25
N PRO A 271 -12.24 -9.59 -12.35
CA PRO A 271 -12.63 -9.35 -10.96
C PRO A 271 -11.55 -8.60 -10.19
N GLY A 272 -11.96 -7.86 -9.16
CA GLY A 272 -11.04 -7.18 -8.24
C GLY A 272 -10.08 -8.19 -7.59
N ASN A 273 -8.82 -7.81 -7.43
CA ASN A 273 -7.74 -8.71 -6.94
C ASN A 273 -6.78 -8.04 -5.96
N ASP A 274 -7.26 -7.02 -5.25
CA ASP A 274 -6.54 -6.25 -4.24
C ASP A 274 -6.76 -6.76 -2.80
N ASP A 275 -7.64 -7.75 -2.60
CA ASP A 275 -8.15 -8.27 -1.32
C ASP A 275 -9.11 -7.33 -0.55
N HIS A 276 -9.46 -6.14 -1.05
CA HIS A 276 -10.41 -5.21 -0.38
C HIS A 276 -11.80 -5.85 -0.23
N PRO A 277 -12.57 -5.72 0.88
CA PRO A 277 -13.98 -6.10 0.91
C PRO A 277 -14.85 -5.28 -0.08
N SER A 278 -15.66 -5.84 -0.95
CA SER A 278 -16.12 -7.22 -1.03
C SER A 278 -15.51 -7.93 -2.25
N HIS A 279 -14.20 -7.91 -2.39
CA HIS A 279 -13.45 -8.68 -3.38
C HIS A 279 -13.06 -10.04 -2.78
N ASP A 280 -13.02 -11.06 -3.64
CA ASP A 280 -12.70 -12.42 -3.23
C ASP A 280 -11.19 -12.56 -3.02
N VAL A 281 -10.77 -12.93 -1.80
CA VAL A 281 -9.36 -13.15 -1.42
C VAL A 281 -8.67 -14.19 -2.32
N SER A 282 -9.44 -15.07 -2.98
CA SER A 282 -8.90 -15.99 -3.98
C SER A 282 -8.28 -15.27 -5.19
N GLN A 283 -8.77 -14.08 -5.55
CA GLN A 283 -8.25 -13.29 -6.66
C GLN A 283 -6.95 -12.57 -6.28
N GLY A 284 -6.84 -12.03 -5.07
CA GLY A 284 -5.57 -11.48 -4.59
C GLY A 284 -4.50 -12.55 -4.44
N GLN A 285 -4.83 -13.73 -3.92
CA GLN A 285 -3.92 -14.88 -3.93
C GLN A 285 -3.48 -15.27 -5.36
N LYS A 286 -4.35 -15.18 -6.37
CA LYS A 286 -3.97 -15.43 -7.78
C LYS A 286 -2.99 -14.38 -8.27
N LEU A 287 -3.19 -13.10 -7.95
CA LEU A 287 -2.26 -12.03 -8.32
C LEU A 287 -0.89 -12.24 -7.66
N VAL A 288 -0.86 -12.51 -6.35
CA VAL A 288 0.39 -12.78 -5.62
C VAL A 288 1.14 -13.98 -6.24
N LYS A 289 0.42 -15.06 -6.56
CA LYS A 289 0.97 -16.22 -7.26
C LYS A 289 1.52 -15.86 -8.64
N GLU A 290 0.77 -15.09 -9.42
CA GLU A 290 1.20 -14.66 -10.76
C GLU A 290 2.47 -13.81 -10.72
N VAL A 291 2.56 -12.87 -9.78
CA VAL A 291 3.75 -12.04 -9.56
C VAL A 291 4.92 -12.91 -9.11
N TYR A 292 4.72 -13.76 -8.10
CA TYR A 292 5.75 -14.66 -7.60
C TYR A 292 6.32 -15.55 -8.71
N GLU A 293 5.47 -16.24 -9.47
CA GLU A 293 5.93 -17.21 -10.48
C GLU A 293 6.62 -16.52 -11.66
N ALA A 294 6.21 -15.30 -12.02
CA ALA A 294 6.91 -14.49 -13.02
C ALA A 294 8.32 -14.11 -12.53
N LEU A 295 8.45 -13.69 -11.27
CA LEU A 295 9.75 -13.36 -10.67
C LEU A 295 10.63 -14.60 -10.49
N ARG A 296 10.06 -15.70 -10.02
CA ARG A 296 10.74 -16.97 -9.77
C ARG A 296 11.33 -17.60 -11.03
N SER A 297 10.67 -17.39 -12.18
CA SER A 297 11.14 -17.83 -13.50
C SER A 297 12.06 -16.82 -14.19
N SER A 298 12.26 -15.63 -13.63
CA SER A 298 13.13 -14.61 -14.19
C SER A 298 14.61 -14.96 -14.01
N PRO A 299 15.49 -14.65 -14.97
CA PRO A 299 16.93 -14.66 -14.74
C PRO A 299 17.37 -13.65 -13.67
N GLN A 300 16.52 -12.70 -13.26
CA GLN A 300 16.77 -11.79 -12.14
C GLN A 300 16.42 -12.39 -10.76
N TRP A 301 15.87 -13.61 -10.64
CA TRP A 301 15.37 -14.17 -9.37
C TRP A 301 16.34 -14.00 -8.19
N ASN A 302 17.63 -14.30 -8.38
CA ASN A 302 18.66 -14.18 -7.34
C ASN A 302 19.03 -12.73 -6.97
N LYS A 303 18.42 -11.73 -7.61
CA LYS A 303 18.62 -10.30 -7.37
C LYS A 303 17.32 -9.60 -6.97
N VAL A 304 16.26 -10.36 -6.71
CA VAL A 304 14.93 -9.86 -6.38
C VAL A 304 14.67 -9.93 -4.88
N LEU A 305 14.14 -8.84 -4.35
CA LEU A 305 13.39 -8.80 -3.10
C LEU A 305 11.95 -8.43 -3.46
N PHE A 306 11.01 -9.34 -3.20
CA PHE A 306 9.59 -9.10 -3.39
C PHE A 306 8.91 -8.89 -2.05
N ILE A 307 8.22 -7.76 -1.91
CA ILE A 307 7.55 -7.31 -0.70
C ILE A 307 6.05 -7.34 -0.98
N ILE A 308 5.33 -8.13 -0.20
CA ILE A 308 3.87 -8.15 -0.17
C ILE A 308 3.46 -7.54 1.17
N THR A 309 2.73 -6.44 1.15
CA THR A 309 2.18 -5.78 2.35
C THR A 309 0.72 -5.44 2.11
N TYR A 310 0.01 -5.01 3.15
CA TYR A 310 -1.29 -4.34 3.04
C TYR A 310 -1.13 -2.86 3.38
N ASP A 311 -2.10 -2.03 2.98
CA ASP A 311 -2.18 -0.61 3.29
C ASP A 311 -2.66 -0.37 4.74
N GLU A 312 -3.76 -0.99 5.16
CA GLU A 312 -4.32 -0.91 6.51
C GLU A 312 -5.15 -2.16 6.83
N HIS A 313 -5.77 -2.20 8.02
CA HIS A 313 -6.34 -3.44 8.56
C HIS A 313 -7.80 -3.72 8.19
N GLY A 314 -8.49 -2.78 7.55
CA GLY A 314 -9.85 -2.95 7.02
C GLY A 314 -10.93 -3.09 8.09
N GLY A 315 -10.65 -2.66 9.33
CA GLY A 315 -11.53 -2.85 10.48
C GLY A 315 -11.53 -4.29 11.05
N PHE A 316 -10.70 -5.19 10.51
CA PHE A 316 -10.56 -6.55 11.04
C PHE A 316 -9.71 -6.57 12.31
N TYR A 317 -10.05 -7.47 13.22
CA TYR A 317 -9.38 -7.58 14.52
C TYR A 317 -7.88 -7.90 14.38
N ASP A 318 -7.08 -7.29 15.25
CA ASP A 318 -5.72 -7.73 15.57
C ASP A 318 -5.49 -7.55 17.07
N HIS A 319 -4.78 -8.49 17.69
CA HIS A 319 -4.58 -8.50 19.13
C HIS A 319 -3.41 -7.62 19.60
N VAL A 320 -2.52 -7.18 18.71
CA VAL A 320 -1.29 -6.48 19.10
C VAL A 320 -1.54 -4.98 19.29
N PRO A 321 -1.24 -4.41 20.46
CA PRO A 321 -1.35 -2.97 20.71
C PRO A 321 -0.55 -2.13 19.71
N THR A 322 -1.14 -1.01 19.27
CA THR A 322 -0.50 -0.11 18.31
C THR A 322 0.63 0.71 18.94
N PRO A 323 1.81 0.84 18.29
CA PRO A 323 2.91 1.65 18.80
C PRO A 323 2.60 3.16 18.88
N ILE A 324 3.17 3.79 19.91
CA ILE A 324 3.15 5.24 20.17
C ILE A 324 4.58 5.81 20.14
N ASP A 325 4.75 7.11 20.40
CA ASP A 325 6.04 7.81 20.42
C ASP A 325 6.81 7.74 19.09
N VAL A 326 6.04 7.80 18.00
CA VAL A 326 6.51 7.67 16.62
C VAL A 326 6.82 9.08 16.08
N PRO A 327 7.96 9.36 15.43
CA PRO A 327 8.30 10.74 15.06
C PRO A 327 7.45 11.26 13.90
N ASN A 328 6.78 12.40 14.09
CA ASN A 328 6.08 13.08 13.00
C ASN A 328 7.03 13.22 11.78
N PRO A 329 6.60 12.78 10.58
CA PRO A 329 7.48 12.66 9.42
C PRO A 329 8.10 13.99 8.98
N ASP A 330 7.28 15.03 8.85
CA ASP A 330 7.62 16.28 8.15
C ASP A 330 7.25 17.55 8.95
N GLY A 331 6.82 17.39 10.20
CA GLY A 331 6.36 18.48 11.06
C GLY A 331 4.95 18.98 10.74
N ILE A 332 4.23 18.32 9.83
CA ILE A 332 2.87 18.70 9.46
C ILE A 332 1.89 17.89 10.32
N ASN A 333 1.01 18.59 11.03
CA ASN A 333 -0.09 17.95 11.76
C ASN A 333 -1.35 17.90 10.88
N GLY A 334 -2.27 17.02 11.25
CA GLY A 334 -3.59 16.93 10.65
C GLY A 334 -4.36 18.26 10.79
N PRO A 335 -5.38 18.49 9.95
CA PRO A 335 -6.20 19.68 10.06
C PRO A 335 -7.01 19.72 11.36
N ALA A 336 -7.53 20.90 11.69
CA ALA A 336 -8.57 21.04 12.70
C ALA A 336 -9.83 20.25 12.28
N PRO A 337 -10.62 19.71 13.23
CA PRO A 337 -10.47 19.88 14.69
C PRO A 337 -9.45 18.94 15.35
N PHE A 338 -8.97 17.92 14.63
CA PHE A 338 -8.22 16.81 15.22
C PHE A 338 -6.77 17.12 15.51
N ASN A 339 -6.12 17.91 14.65
CA ASN A 339 -4.71 18.24 14.78
C ASN A 339 -3.83 16.99 15.01
N PHE A 340 -4.15 15.89 14.30
CA PHE A 340 -3.47 14.62 14.50
C PHE A 340 -1.95 14.78 14.32
N LYS A 341 -1.18 14.38 15.34
CA LYS A 341 0.25 14.67 15.39
C LYS A 341 1.11 13.70 14.60
N PHE A 342 0.51 12.63 14.06
CA PHE A 342 1.25 11.54 13.43
C PHE A 342 2.27 10.90 14.40
N ASP A 343 1.92 10.80 15.68
CA ASP A 343 2.79 10.33 16.77
C ASP A 343 2.56 8.86 17.17
N ARG A 344 1.79 8.13 16.36
CA ARG A 344 1.41 6.73 16.59
C ARG A 344 1.19 6.00 15.28
N LEU A 345 1.33 4.68 15.31
CA LEU A 345 1.04 3.79 14.19
C LEU A 345 -0.41 3.29 14.23
N GLY A 346 -0.83 2.70 13.13
CA GLY A 346 -2.09 1.97 13.00
C GLY A 346 -1.97 0.51 13.46
N VAL A 347 -3.00 -0.27 13.11
CA VAL A 347 -3.08 -1.69 13.43
C VAL A 347 -2.09 -2.49 12.58
N ARG A 348 -1.67 -3.65 13.09
CA ARG A 348 -0.75 -4.55 12.39
C ARG A 348 -1.37 -5.09 11.10
N VAL A 349 -0.56 -5.15 10.04
CA VAL A 349 -0.92 -5.66 8.72
C VAL A 349 0.00 -6.81 8.29
N PRO A 350 -0.45 -7.75 7.44
CA PRO A 350 0.40 -8.80 6.92
C PRO A 350 1.55 -8.19 6.09
N THR A 351 2.78 -8.63 6.33
CA THR A 351 3.91 -8.34 5.44
C THR A 351 4.80 -9.55 5.25
N ILE A 352 5.01 -9.95 3.99
CA ILE A 352 5.84 -11.09 3.62
C ILE A 352 6.99 -10.61 2.73
N LEU A 353 8.21 -11.01 3.07
CA LEU A 353 9.42 -10.68 2.32
C LEU A 353 9.93 -11.94 1.63
N VAL A 354 9.97 -11.91 0.30
CA VAL A 354 10.31 -13.04 -0.56
C VAL A 354 11.62 -12.78 -1.29
N SER A 355 12.62 -13.63 -1.05
CA SER A 355 13.90 -13.61 -1.75
C SER A 355 14.60 -14.97 -1.57
N PRO A 356 15.37 -15.46 -2.56
CA PRO A 356 16.18 -16.67 -2.35
C PRO A 356 17.30 -16.48 -1.32
N TRP A 357 17.56 -15.25 -0.86
CA TRP A 357 18.52 -14.96 0.20
C TRP A 357 17.93 -15.09 1.61
N ILE A 358 16.62 -15.32 1.73
CA ILE A 358 15.93 -15.46 3.01
C ILE A 358 15.78 -16.95 3.37
N GLN A 359 16.09 -17.29 4.62
CA GLN A 359 15.91 -18.63 5.16
C GLN A 359 14.42 -19.01 5.19
N ALA A 360 14.09 -20.26 4.89
CA ALA A 360 12.70 -20.74 4.94
C ALA A 360 12.11 -20.61 6.35
N GLY A 361 10.85 -20.17 6.44
CA GLY A 361 10.11 -20.07 7.70
C GLY A 361 10.63 -19.00 8.66
N THR A 362 11.30 -17.98 8.14
CA THR A 362 11.82 -16.87 8.96
C THR A 362 10.65 -16.07 9.53
N VAL A 363 10.68 -15.78 10.83
CA VAL A 363 9.79 -14.80 11.45
C VAL A 363 10.60 -13.56 11.79
N LEU A 364 10.21 -12.42 11.22
CA LEU A 364 10.81 -11.13 11.53
C LEU A 364 9.94 -10.42 12.56
N HIS A 365 10.46 -10.35 13.79
CA HIS A 365 9.83 -9.64 14.90
C HIS A 365 10.09 -8.13 14.83
N GLY A 366 10.24 -7.44 15.97
CA GLY A 366 10.59 -6.02 16.01
C GLY A 366 12.00 -5.73 15.44
N PRO A 367 12.23 -4.53 14.88
CA PRO A 367 13.54 -4.16 14.34
C PRO A 367 14.58 -3.91 15.45
N ASN A 368 15.85 -4.04 15.09
CA ASN A 368 16.98 -3.76 16.00
C ASN A 368 17.41 -2.27 16.02
N GLY A 369 16.66 -1.38 15.39
CA GLY A 369 17.00 0.03 15.22
C GLY A 369 16.44 0.62 13.93
N PRO A 370 16.81 1.86 13.58
CA PRO A 370 17.94 2.63 14.12
C PRO A 370 17.73 3.26 15.50
N TYR A 371 16.49 3.34 16.00
CA TYR A 371 16.17 3.82 17.33
C TYR A 371 15.56 2.69 18.17
N GLN A 372 15.62 2.80 19.50
CA GLN A 372 15.00 1.81 20.39
C GLN A 372 13.48 1.71 20.19
N THR A 373 12.85 2.80 19.77
CA THR A 373 11.41 2.84 19.49
C THR A 373 11.06 2.46 18.06
N SER A 374 12.03 2.19 17.19
CA SER A 374 11.78 1.83 15.80
C SER A 374 10.84 0.63 15.70
N GLU A 375 9.91 0.69 14.75
CA GLU A 375 9.02 -0.41 14.40
C GLU A 375 9.11 -0.66 12.89
N TYR A 376 8.60 -1.81 12.44
CA TYR A 376 8.35 -2.00 11.02
C TYR A 376 6.99 -1.39 10.65
N GLU A 377 7.00 -0.49 9.68
CA GLU A 377 5.80 0.13 9.09
C GLU A 377 6.06 0.50 7.63
N HIS A 378 5.11 1.10 6.91
CA HIS A 378 5.30 1.27 5.45
C HIS A 378 6.54 2.07 5.06
N SER A 379 7.02 3.00 5.89
CA SER A 379 8.27 3.76 5.65
C SER A 379 9.53 2.92 5.85
N SER A 380 9.44 1.72 6.43
CA SER A 380 10.50 0.69 6.39
C SER A 380 10.86 0.29 4.96
N ILE A 381 9.94 0.40 4.01
CA ILE A 381 10.21 0.11 2.59
C ILE A 381 11.17 1.16 2.00
N PRO A 382 10.86 2.47 1.95
CA PRO A 382 11.79 3.48 1.45
C PRO A 382 13.09 3.53 2.26
N ALA A 383 13.05 3.29 3.59
CA ALA A 383 14.26 3.19 4.42
C ALA A 383 15.19 2.05 3.96
N THR A 384 14.62 0.88 3.67
CA THR A 384 15.38 -0.29 3.19
C THR A 384 15.86 -0.07 1.75
N VAL A 385 15.04 0.51 0.88
CA VAL A 385 15.40 0.87 -0.51
C VAL A 385 16.55 1.87 -0.53
N LYS A 386 16.56 2.87 0.35
CA LYS A 386 17.68 3.80 0.54
C LYS A 386 18.99 3.05 0.79
N LYS A 387 18.98 2.07 1.69
CA LYS A 387 20.16 1.27 2.01
C LYS A 387 20.62 0.37 0.87
N ILE A 388 19.69 -0.36 0.23
CA ILE A 388 20.00 -1.26 -0.89
C ILE A 388 20.64 -0.48 -2.05
N PHE A 389 20.09 0.68 -2.40
CA PHE A 389 20.54 1.46 -3.56
C PHE A 389 21.49 2.62 -3.22
N LYS A 390 21.92 2.72 -1.96
CA LYS A 390 22.79 3.79 -1.45
C LYS A 390 22.30 5.19 -1.81
N LEU A 391 21.00 5.45 -1.64
CA LEU A 391 20.41 6.76 -1.90
C LEU A 391 20.89 7.78 -0.84
N GLY A 392 21.01 9.05 -1.25
CA GLY A 392 21.59 10.12 -0.44
C GLY A 392 20.86 10.34 0.90
N ASP A 393 19.70 10.98 0.85
CA ASP A 393 18.92 11.38 2.03
C ASP A 393 17.70 10.47 2.26
N PHE A 394 17.25 10.42 3.51
CA PHE A 394 15.91 9.92 3.83
C PHE A 394 14.85 10.89 3.31
N LEU A 395 13.64 10.40 3.04
CA LEU A 395 12.54 11.23 2.56
C LEU A 395 11.99 12.13 3.66
N THR A 396 11.89 11.60 4.89
CA THR A 396 11.32 12.27 6.07
C THR A 396 12.01 11.77 7.34
N LYS A 397 11.56 12.25 8.51
CA LYS A 397 11.99 11.67 9.80
C LYS A 397 11.43 10.28 10.04
N ARG A 398 10.38 9.89 9.31
CA ARG A 398 9.72 8.59 9.52
C ARG A 398 10.54 7.46 8.94
N ASP A 399 11.00 7.55 7.70
CA ASP A 399 11.89 6.52 7.12
C ASP A 399 13.31 6.57 7.71
N GLU A 400 13.76 7.70 8.23
CA GLU A 400 14.96 7.75 9.07
C GLU A 400 14.80 6.96 10.37
N TRP A 401 13.59 6.95 10.95
CA TRP A 401 13.29 6.23 12.19
C TRP A 401 12.88 4.77 11.98
N ALA A 402 12.29 4.44 10.84
CA ALA A 402 11.70 3.14 10.59
C ALA A 402 12.72 2.00 10.63
N GLY A 403 12.27 0.83 11.10
CA GLY A 403 13.04 -0.40 11.02
C GLY A 403 13.41 -0.74 9.58
N THR A 404 14.60 -1.31 9.37
CA THR A 404 15.05 -1.77 8.04
C THR A 404 15.34 -3.27 8.04
N PHE A 405 15.24 -3.91 6.88
CA PHE A 405 15.23 -5.38 6.77
C PHE A 405 16.19 -5.94 5.70
N GLU A 406 17.11 -5.12 5.19
CA GLU A 406 18.16 -5.57 4.27
C GLU A 406 19.10 -6.61 4.89
N HIS A 407 19.27 -6.58 6.22
CA HIS A 407 20.12 -7.52 6.94
C HIS A 407 19.67 -8.98 6.77
N LEU A 408 18.37 -9.23 6.54
CA LEU A 408 17.86 -10.58 6.26
C LEU A 408 18.46 -11.16 4.97
N LEU A 409 18.79 -10.30 4.01
CA LEU A 409 19.36 -10.69 2.71
C LEU A 409 20.86 -11.05 2.81
N LEU A 410 21.48 -10.78 3.95
CA LEU A 410 22.90 -11.04 4.22
C LEU A 410 23.10 -12.26 5.13
N THR A 411 22.01 -12.94 5.52
CA THR A 411 22.07 -14.11 6.42
C THR A 411 22.67 -15.36 5.76
N ARG A 412 22.83 -15.35 4.43
CA ARG A 412 23.28 -16.48 3.64
C ARG A 412 24.45 -16.11 2.72
N SER A 413 25.40 -17.03 2.58
CA SER A 413 26.52 -16.89 1.63
C SER A 413 26.14 -17.24 0.18
N SER A 414 25.02 -17.93 -0.05
CA SER A 414 24.52 -18.29 -1.38
C SER A 414 22.99 -18.28 -1.43
N PRO A 415 22.38 -17.93 -2.59
CA PRO A 415 20.94 -17.98 -2.74
C PRO A 415 20.45 -19.42 -2.63
N ARG A 416 19.24 -19.57 -2.10
CA ARG A 416 18.52 -20.84 -2.01
C ARG A 416 18.17 -21.37 -3.40
N THR A 417 18.39 -22.67 -3.59
CA THR A 417 18.02 -23.40 -4.81
C THR A 417 16.72 -24.19 -4.65
N ASP A 418 16.20 -24.28 -3.43
CA ASP A 418 15.01 -25.03 -3.03
C ASP A 418 13.73 -24.17 -3.00
N CYS A 419 13.80 -22.89 -3.37
CA CYS A 419 12.63 -22.02 -3.46
C CYS A 419 11.57 -22.61 -4.40
N PRO A 420 10.28 -22.63 -4.02
CA PRO A 420 9.20 -23.19 -4.83
C PRO A 420 9.20 -22.66 -6.26
N ILE A 421 8.98 -23.52 -7.24
CA ILE A 421 8.85 -23.09 -8.64
C ILE A 421 7.45 -22.54 -8.89
N THR A 422 6.45 -23.14 -8.24
CA THR A 422 5.05 -22.74 -8.30
C THR A 422 4.44 -22.66 -6.90
N LEU A 423 3.40 -21.85 -6.74
CA LEU A 423 2.57 -21.79 -5.53
C LEU A 423 1.27 -22.61 -5.70
N PRO A 424 0.59 -23.00 -4.61
CA PRO A 424 -0.70 -23.70 -4.69
C PRO A 424 -1.78 -22.89 -5.41
N SER A 425 -2.80 -23.58 -5.93
CA SER A 425 -3.98 -22.92 -6.48
C SER A 425 -4.85 -22.33 -5.37
N PRO A 426 -5.31 -21.07 -5.48
CA PRO A 426 -6.22 -20.48 -4.49
C PRO A 426 -7.59 -21.16 -4.47
N MET A 427 -8.18 -21.27 -3.28
CA MET A 427 -9.57 -21.67 -3.12
C MET A 427 -10.49 -20.47 -3.34
N LYS A 428 -11.58 -20.67 -4.07
CA LYS A 428 -12.59 -19.65 -4.35
C LYS A 428 -13.52 -19.49 -3.14
N TRP A 429 -13.76 -18.26 -2.71
CA TRP A 429 -14.59 -17.96 -1.52
C TRP A 429 -15.92 -17.28 -1.86
N ARG A 430 -16.02 -16.62 -3.01
CA ARG A 430 -17.23 -15.91 -3.42
C ARG A 430 -18.07 -16.77 -4.36
N ASP A 431 -19.28 -17.13 -3.95
CA ASP A 431 -20.22 -17.88 -4.80
C ASP A 431 -20.93 -17.00 -5.85
N THR A 432 -21.01 -15.69 -5.60
CA THR A 432 -21.68 -14.73 -6.48
C THR A 432 -20.76 -14.17 -7.56
N VAL A 433 -21.35 -13.65 -8.64
CA VAL A 433 -20.62 -12.89 -9.67
C VAL A 433 -20.33 -11.47 -9.20
N ALA A 434 -19.33 -10.83 -9.81
CA ALA A 434 -18.98 -9.43 -9.59
C ALA A 434 -20.20 -8.50 -9.73
N LYS A 435 -20.33 -7.51 -8.83
CA LYS A 435 -21.43 -6.54 -8.81
C LYS A 435 -21.10 -5.32 -9.68
N GLU A 436 -20.73 -5.55 -10.95
CA GLU A 436 -20.20 -4.51 -11.83
C GLU A 436 -21.19 -3.37 -12.14
N ASP A 437 -22.49 -3.64 -11.99
CA ASP A 437 -23.59 -2.68 -12.19
C ASP A 437 -24.01 -2.00 -10.86
N GLY A 438 -23.31 -2.29 -9.76
CA GLY A 438 -23.50 -1.68 -8.45
C GLY A 438 -22.77 -0.34 -8.30
N MET A 439 -22.95 0.31 -7.15
CA MET A 439 -22.27 1.57 -6.81
C MET A 439 -20.77 1.35 -6.59
N LEU A 440 -19.99 2.40 -6.85
CA LEU A 440 -18.55 2.43 -6.54
C LEU A 440 -18.30 2.28 -5.04
N SER A 441 -17.24 1.57 -4.67
CA SER A 441 -16.64 1.68 -3.34
C SER A 441 -16.00 3.06 -3.14
N GLU A 442 -15.63 3.39 -1.90
CA GLU A 442 -14.95 4.66 -1.59
C GLU A 442 -13.62 4.78 -2.38
N LEU A 443 -12.78 3.75 -2.35
CA LEU A 443 -11.55 3.68 -3.14
C LEU A 443 -11.80 3.84 -4.65
N GLN A 444 -12.79 3.15 -5.20
CA GLN A 444 -13.11 3.24 -6.63
C GLN A 444 -13.57 4.66 -7.00
N ALA A 445 -14.34 5.32 -6.13
CA ALA A 445 -14.75 6.71 -6.32
C ALA A 445 -13.56 7.68 -6.27
N GLU A 446 -12.61 7.47 -5.36
CA GLU A 446 -11.36 8.26 -5.28
C GLU A 446 -10.51 8.11 -6.53
N LEU A 447 -10.39 6.89 -7.06
CA LEU A 447 -9.72 6.65 -8.33
C LEU A 447 -10.44 7.41 -9.44
N VAL A 448 -11.78 7.36 -9.54
CA VAL A 448 -12.53 8.16 -10.52
C VAL A 448 -12.24 9.67 -10.38
N HIS A 449 -12.11 10.20 -9.16
CA HIS A 449 -11.72 11.60 -8.94
C HIS A 449 -10.28 11.90 -9.41
N LEU A 450 -9.36 10.95 -9.23
CA LEU A 450 -8.03 11.03 -9.84
C LEU A 450 -8.14 11.08 -11.36
N GLY A 451 -8.95 10.20 -11.98
CA GLY A 451 -9.22 10.23 -13.42
C GLY A 451 -9.72 11.59 -13.90
N ALA A 452 -10.67 12.18 -13.19
CA ALA A 452 -11.19 13.51 -13.49
C ALA A 452 -10.12 14.61 -13.40
N SER A 453 -9.12 14.41 -12.54
CA SER A 453 -7.97 15.32 -12.42
C SER A 453 -6.98 15.13 -13.57
N LEU A 454 -6.74 13.89 -13.96
CA LEU A 454 -5.83 13.51 -15.04
C LEU A 454 -6.33 13.94 -16.41
N ASN A 455 -7.64 13.81 -16.68
CA ASN A 455 -8.23 14.18 -17.97
C ASN A 455 -8.76 15.63 -18.04
N GLY A 456 -8.61 16.39 -16.94
CA GLY A 456 -9.00 17.80 -16.85
C GLY A 456 -10.50 18.05 -16.64
N ASP A 457 -11.33 17.03 -16.46
CA ASP A 457 -12.76 17.19 -16.19
C ASP A 457 -13.04 17.95 -14.89
N CYS A 458 -12.19 17.81 -13.87
CA CYS A 458 -12.32 18.57 -12.63
C CYS A 458 -12.32 20.09 -12.85
N ARG A 459 -11.74 20.58 -13.98
CA ARG A 459 -11.66 22.01 -14.33
C ARG A 459 -12.90 22.53 -15.05
N LYS A 460 -13.78 21.66 -15.53
CA LYS A 460 -15.05 22.06 -16.16
C LYS A 460 -16.03 22.66 -15.16
N PHE A 461 -15.78 22.49 -13.86
CA PHE A 461 -16.69 22.86 -12.79
C PHE A 461 -15.97 23.80 -11.83
N LYS A 462 -16.49 25.02 -11.70
CA LYS A 462 -15.96 26.01 -10.76
C LYS A 462 -16.34 25.70 -9.30
N ASP A 463 -17.31 24.81 -9.09
CA ASP A 463 -17.90 24.54 -7.80
C ASP A 463 -17.47 23.17 -7.26
N MET A 464 -17.20 23.10 -5.96
CA MET A 464 -16.72 21.91 -5.23
C MET A 464 -17.71 20.73 -5.22
N MET A 465 -18.90 20.86 -5.83
CA MET A 465 -19.93 19.83 -5.89
C MET A 465 -19.70 18.79 -7.01
N TYR A 466 -18.93 19.13 -8.05
CA TYR A 466 -18.76 18.23 -9.19
C TYR A 466 -18.10 16.88 -8.88
N PRO A 467 -17.07 16.79 -8.02
CA PRO A 467 -16.46 15.51 -7.68
C PRO A 467 -17.51 14.52 -7.14
N ASP A 468 -18.38 14.96 -6.23
CA ASP A 468 -19.41 14.08 -5.68
C ASP A 468 -20.50 13.74 -6.71
N VAL A 469 -20.88 14.69 -7.56
CA VAL A 469 -21.87 14.46 -8.63
C VAL A 469 -21.35 13.45 -9.67
N LEU A 470 -20.06 13.49 -10.01
CA LEU A 470 -19.46 12.60 -11.01
C LEU A 470 -19.63 11.12 -10.64
N VAL A 471 -19.43 10.79 -9.36
CA VAL A 471 -19.43 9.39 -8.88
C VAL A 471 -20.80 8.92 -8.40
N LYS A 472 -21.72 9.83 -8.04
CA LYS A 472 -23.00 9.50 -7.36
C LYS A 472 -23.89 8.51 -8.12
N SER A 473 -23.84 8.51 -9.45
CA SER A 473 -24.64 7.61 -10.29
C SER A 473 -23.80 6.67 -11.14
N MET A 474 -22.49 6.59 -10.88
CA MET A 474 -21.57 5.79 -11.67
C MET A 474 -21.54 4.36 -11.13
N THR A 475 -21.68 3.39 -12.04
CA THR A 475 -21.49 1.98 -11.72
C THR A 475 -20.01 1.61 -11.67
N VAL A 476 -19.65 0.50 -11.03
CA VAL A 476 -18.26 -0.05 -11.04
C VAL A 476 -17.72 -0.19 -12.47
N LYS A 477 -18.55 -0.68 -13.39
CA LYS A 477 -18.21 -0.84 -14.80
C LYS A 477 -17.94 0.49 -15.50
N GLU A 478 -18.78 1.49 -15.27
CA GLU A 478 -18.59 2.83 -15.83
C GLU A 478 -17.37 3.51 -15.24
N GLY A 479 -17.10 3.34 -13.94
CA GLY A 479 -15.91 3.84 -13.27
C GLY A 479 -14.62 3.26 -13.85
N SER A 480 -14.56 1.94 -14.04
CA SER A 480 -13.40 1.28 -14.65
C SER A 480 -13.14 1.81 -16.06
N LYS A 481 -14.20 1.97 -16.86
CA LYS A 481 -14.09 2.52 -18.21
C LYS A 481 -13.62 3.98 -18.19
N TYR A 482 -14.24 4.82 -17.36
CA TYR A 482 -13.89 6.22 -17.21
C TYR A 482 -12.41 6.38 -16.83
N MET A 483 -11.92 5.57 -15.89
CA MET A 483 -10.53 5.59 -15.47
C MET A 483 -9.55 5.22 -16.59
N LYS A 484 -9.85 4.19 -17.37
CA LYS A 484 -9.04 3.78 -18.53
C LYS A 484 -8.98 4.90 -19.57
N ASP A 485 -10.11 5.51 -19.88
CA ASP A 485 -10.21 6.63 -20.83
C ASP A 485 -9.47 7.87 -20.32
N ALA A 486 -9.56 8.16 -19.03
CA ALA A 486 -8.89 9.29 -18.39
C ALA A 486 -7.35 9.14 -18.39
N LEU A 487 -6.85 7.96 -18.02
CA LEU A 487 -5.40 7.68 -18.08
C LEU A 487 -4.89 7.77 -19.52
N LYS A 488 -5.62 7.21 -20.49
CA LYS A 488 -5.25 7.31 -21.91
C LYS A 488 -5.16 8.78 -22.35
N THR A 489 -6.16 9.58 -22.00
CA THR A 489 -6.19 11.02 -22.34
C THR A 489 -4.98 11.75 -21.75
N PHE A 490 -4.65 11.47 -20.49
CA PHE A 490 -3.47 12.03 -19.83
C PHE A 490 -2.16 11.65 -20.52
N LEU A 491 -1.96 10.35 -20.82
CA LEU A 491 -0.75 9.87 -21.49
C LEU A 491 -0.61 10.43 -22.92
N ASP A 492 -1.71 10.52 -23.68
CA ASP A 492 -1.71 11.11 -25.03
C ASP A 492 -1.31 12.60 -24.99
N GLU A 493 -1.81 13.34 -24.00
CA GLU A 493 -1.44 14.74 -23.79
C GLU A 493 0.02 14.88 -23.38
N CYS A 494 0.53 13.98 -22.53
CA CYS A 494 1.94 13.96 -22.17
C CYS A 494 2.84 13.76 -23.40
N GLU A 495 2.51 12.79 -24.26
CA GLU A 495 3.26 12.57 -25.50
C GLU A 495 3.14 13.73 -26.49
N ARG A 496 2.01 14.46 -26.48
CA ARG A 496 1.87 15.72 -27.24
C ARG A 496 2.79 16.81 -26.71
N CYS A 497 2.82 17.02 -25.40
CA CYS A 497 3.68 18.01 -24.74
C CYS A 497 5.17 17.70 -24.95
N ARG A 498 5.57 16.43 -24.79
CA ARG A 498 6.94 15.96 -25.05
C ARG A 498 7.38 16.23 -26.50
N ARG A 499 6.53 15.92 -27.49
CA ARG A 499 6.81 16.22 -28.91
C ARG A 499 6.91 17.71 -29.23
N ASN A 500 6.26 18.55 -28.42
CA ASN A 500 6.33 20.01 -28.56
C ASN A 500 7.50 20.64 -27.79
N GLY A 501 8.40 19.84 -27.21
CA GLY A 501 9.58 20.33 -26.49
C GLY A 501 9.28 20.94 -25.12
N MET A 502 8.17 20.57 -24.48
CA MET A 502 7.93 20.92 -23.08
C MET A 502 9.02 20.28 -22.20
N ASP A 503 9.49 21.02 -21.20
CA ASP A 503 10.51 20.54 -20.27
C ASP A 503 10.05 19.27 -19.54
N GLU A 504 10.93 18.27 -19.45
CA GLU A 504 10.55 16.96 -18.91
C GLU A 504 10.21 16.98 -17.41
N SER A 505 10.56 18.05 -16.69
CA SER A 505 10.20 18.25 -15.28
C SER A 505 8.79 18.82 -15.07
N GLU A 506 8.11 19.26 -16.13
CA GLU A 506 6.78 19.84 -16.06
C GLU A 506 5.70 18.79 -15.76
N VAL A 507 4.73 19.19 -14.92
CA VAL A 507 3.53 18.40 -14.65
C VAL A 507 2.52 18.66 -15.76
N VAL A 508 2.12 17.60 -16.46
CA VAL A 508 1.17 17.74 -17.57
C VAL A 508 -0.23 17.97 -17.04
N VAL A 509 -0.87 18.97 -17.63
CA VAL A 509 -2.25 19.30 -17.35
C VAL A 509 -3.03 19.14 -18.64
N VAL A 510 -3.99 18.21 -18.64
CA VAL A 510 -4.97 18.15 -19.71
C VAL A 510 -5.90 19.36 -19.60
N VAL A 511 -5.74 20.30 -20.52
CA VAL A 511 -6.65 21.43 -20.66
C VAL A 511 -7.69 21.03 -21.68
N ASN A 512 -8.88 20.63 -21.22
CA ASN A 512 -9.97 20.23 -22.10
C ASN A 512 -10.46 21.45 -22.89
N PRO A 513 -10.25 21.52 -24.23
CA PRO A 513 -10.67 22.66 -25.00
C PRO A 513 -11.81 22.25 -25.90
N ASP A 514 -13.03 22.13 -25.38
CA ASP A 514 -14.23 22.16 -26.24
C ASP A 514 -14.37 23.52 -26.99
N LYS A 515 -13.35 24.40 -27.00
CA LYS A 515 -13.33 25.72 -27.65
C LYS A 515 -12.05 26.14 -28.40
N THR A 516 -11.05 25.28 -28.64
CA THR A 516 -9.87 25.70 -29.46
C THR A 516 -9.84 25.13 -30.89
N ALA A 517 -10.76 24.25 -31.24
CA ALA A 517 -10.97 23.78 -32.61
C ALA A 517 -12.16 24.47 -33.31
N SER A 518 -12.14 25.81 -33.42
CA SER A 518 -13.07 26.56 -34.30
C SER A 518 -12.48 27.87 -34.86
N LYS A 519 -11.49 28.48 -34.19
CA LYS A 519 -10.90 29.75 -34.67
C LYS A 519 -9.78 29.63 -35.72
N LYS A 520 -9.46 28.44 -36.23
CA LYS A 520 -8.59 28.31 -37.43
C LYS A 520 -9.35 28.33 -38.76
N LYS A 521 -10.70 28.29 -38.76
CA LYS A 521 -11.51 28.43 -39.99
C LYS A 521 -11.98 29.86 -40.29
N SER A 522 -11.66 30.85 -39.46
CA SER A 522 -12.06 32.26 -39.68
C SER A 522 -10.96 33.11 -40.34
N PHE A 523 -9.67 32.84 -40.11
CA PHE A 523 -8.60 33.63 -40.74
C PHE A 523 -8.48 33.38 -42.26
N LEU A 524 -8.62 32.12 -42.71
CA LEU A 524 -8.64 31.80 -44.14
C LEU A 524 -9.93 32.25 -44.86
N LYS A 525 -11.04 32.43 -44.13
CA LYS A 525 -12.28 33.01 -44.69
C LYS A 525 -12.22 34.53 -44.79
N MET A 526 -11.49 35.21 -43.88
CA MET A 526 -11.23 36.65 -43.98
C MET A 526 -10.32 37.01 -45.16
N ILE A 527 -9.29 36.19 -45.44
CA ILE A 527 -8.36 36.44 -46.56
C ILE A 527 -9.03 36.24 -47.92
N ARG A 528 -10.01 35.33 -48.05
CA ARG A 528 -10.80 35.18 -49.29
C ARG A 528 -11.84 36.29 -49.50
N ALA A 529 -12.32 36.94 -48.43
CA ALA A 529 -13.23 38.08 -48.56
C ALA A 529 -12.50 39.39 -48.93
N TRP A 530 -11.20 39.51 -48.65
CA TRP A 530 -10.40 40.68 -49.03
C TRP A 530 -9.89 40.65 -50.48
N ILE A 531 -9.84 39.47 -51.12
CA ILE A 531 -9.37 39.33 -52.51
C ILE A 531 -10.53 39.46 -53.52
N VAL A 532 -11.79 39.30 -53.11
CA VAL A 532 -12.97 39.39 -54.01
C VAL A 532 -13.58 40.81 -54.06
N CYS A 533 -13.17 41.74 -53.20
CA CYS A 533 -13.62 43.15 -53.24
C CYS A 533 -12.61 44.11 -53.89
N ARG A 534 -11.70 43.62 -54.75
CA ARG A 534 -10.78 44.45 -55.56
C ARG A 534 -10.72 44.06 -57.04
N THR A 535 -11.80 43.54 -57.60
CA THR A 535 -12.04 43.51 -59.05
C THR A 535 -13.55 43.48 -59.32
N ASN A 536 -14.17 44.66 -59.30
CA ASN A 536 -15.21 45.14 -60.21
C ASN A 536 -15.69 46.51 -59.73
#